data_AF-A0A0S8CAX7-F1
#
_entry.id   AF-A0A0S8CAX7-F1
#
_cell.length_a   1.000
_cell.length_b   1.000
_cell.length_c   1.000
_cell.angle_alpha   90.00
_cell.angle_beta   90.00
_cell.angle_gamma   90.00
#
_symmetry.space_group_name_H-M   'P 1'
#
loop_
_entity.id
_entity.type
_entity.pdbx_description
1 polymer ?
#
loop_
_entity_poly.entity_id
_entity_poly.type
_entity_poly.pdbx_seq_one_letter_code
_entity_poly.pdbx_strand_id
1 'polypeptide(L)' 'MARLPLVQDDDATEDVRAAFEAANSFNGRVANSMRMFAHSPAIVRFLLPLQAVLQKDGLGC' A
#
# COMPACT_ATOMS: atom_id res chain seq x y z
N MET A 1 -14.70 -3.72 20.20
CA MET A 1 -13.65 -4.09 19.22
C MET A 1 -13.05 -2.80 18.68
N ALA A 2 -11.78 -2.51 18.95
CA ALA A 2 -11.14 -1.27 18.50
C ALA A 2 -10.81 -1.35 17.01
N ARG A 3 -11.09 -0.28 16.25
CA ARG A 3 -10.65 -0.16 14.85
C ARG A 3 -9.15 0.11 14.84
N LEU A 4 -8.39 -0.62 14.02
CA LEU A 4 -6.99 -0.24 13.78
C LEU A 4 -6.95 1.12 13.06
N PRO A 5 -6.09 2.05 13.50
CA PRO A 5 -5.89 3.31 12.80
C PRO A 5 -5.21 3.06 11.45
N LEU A 6 -5.37 3.97 10.49
CA LEU A 6 -4.64 3.89 9.22
C LEU A 6 -3.22 4.42 9.41
N VAL A 7 -2.23 3.70 8.90
CA VAL A 7 -0.83 4.18 8.91
C VAL A 7 -0.71 5.39 7.99
N GLN A 8 -0.22 6.50 8.55
CA GLN A 8 0.10 7.72 7.80
C GLN A 8 1.54 7.67 7.27
N ASP A 9 1.88 8.56 6.34
CA ASP A 9 3.18 8.53 5.65
C ASP A 9 4.34 8.85 6.62
N ASP A 10 4.07 9.69 7.61
CA ASP A 10 5.01 10.08 8.67
C ASP A 10 5.29 8.92 9.63
N ASP A 11 4.29 8.06 9.87
CA ASP A 11 4.37 6.90 10.76
C ASP A 11 4.93 5.65 10.06
N ALA A 12 5.05 5.68 8.73
CA ALA A 12 5.49 4.54 7.94
C ALA A 12 7.00 4.27 8.13
N THR A 13 7.34 2.98 8.27
CA THR A 13 8.73 2.53 8.14
C THR A 13 9.23 2.81 6.72
N GLU A 14 10.55 2.88 6.53
CA GLU A 14 11.15 3.17 5.23
C GLU A 14 10.64 2.25 4.11
N ASP A 15 10.59 0.94 4.37
CA ASP A 15 10.06 -0.06 3.43
C ASP A 15 8.58 0.21 3.05
N VAL A 16 7.75 0.59 4.01
CA VAL A 16 6.32 0.90 3.77
C VAL A 16 6.18 2.22 3.02
N ARG A 17 7.01 3.22 3.31
CA ARG A 17 7.02 4.51 2.63
C ARG A 17 7.38 4.37 1.16
N ALA A 18 8.38 3.55 0.83
CA ALA A 18 8.71 3.23 -0.56
C ALA A 18 7.54 2.57 -1.31
N ALA A 19 6.80 1.70 -0.62
CA ALA A 19 5.61 1.09 -1.20
C ALA A 19 4.47 2.10 -1.41
N PHE A 20 4.25 3.03 -0.47
CA PHE A 20 3.27 4.11 -0.62
C PHE A 20 3.61 5.03 -1.79
N GLU A 21 4.89 5.39 -1.95
CA GLU A 21 5.36 6.19 -3.09
C GLU A 21 5.12 5.48 -4.42
N ALA A 22 5.42 4.18 -4.49
CA ALA A 22 5.13 3.38 -5.68
C ALA A 22 3.63 3.32 -5.97
N ALA A 23 2.78 3.05 -4.96
CA ALA A 23 1.33 3.05 -5.12
C ALA A 23 0.79 4.42 -5.55
N ASN A 24 1.34 5.51 -5.03
CA ASN A 24 1.00 6.86 -5.45
C ASN A 24 1.40 7.12 -6.92
N SER A 25 2.53 6.57 -7.36
CA SER A 25 2.98 6.68 -8.76
C SER A 25 2.10 5.86 -9.72
N PHE A 26 1.65 4.68 -9.30
CA PHE A 26 0.76 3.82 -10.08
C PHE A 26 -0.69 4.31 -10.13
N ASN A 27 -1.23 4.80 -9.00
CA ASN A 27 -2.66 5.07 -8.84
C ASN A 27 -2.99 6.56 -8.69
N GLY A 28 -1.98 7.43 -8.56
CA GLY A 28 -2.16 8.83 -8.15
C GLY A 28 -2.55 9.03 -6.68
N ARG A 29 -2.62 7.94 -5.89
CA ARG A 29 -2.96 7.95 -4.46
C ARG A 29 -2.52 6.68 -3.74
N VAL A 30 -2.37 6.76 -2.42
CA VAL A 30 -2.28 5.58 -1.55
C VAL A 30 -3.68 5.15 -1.11
N ALA A 31 -4.09 3.92 -1.41
CA ALA A 31 -5.40 3.41 -1.00
C ALA A 31 -5.47 3.15 0.51
N ASN A 32 -6.64 3.40 1.13
CA ASN A 32 -6.85 3.10 2.56
C ASN A 32 -6.64 1.63 2.90
N SER A 33 -6.92 0.71 1.96
CA SER A 33 -6.62 -0.73 2.13
C SER A 33 -5.13 -0.95 2.32
N MET A 34 -4.28 -0.31 1.51
CA MET A 34 -2.82 -0.39 1.65
C MET A 34 -2.34 0.21 2.97
N ARG A 35 -2.94 1.33 3.41
CA ARG A 35 -2.67 1.93 4.74
C ARG A 35 -3.07 1.02 5.90
N MET A 36 -4.05 0.16 5.72
CA MET A 36 -4.40 -0.87 6.69
C MET A 36 -3.40 -2.03 6.64
N PHE A 37 -3.01 -2.50 5.45
CA PHE A 37 -2.04 -3.59 5.34
C PHE A 37 -0.64 -3.20 5.82
N ALA A 38 -0.32 -1.90 5.87
CA ALA A 38 0.93 -1.36 6.40
C ALA A 38 1.24 -1.72 7.86
N HIS A 39 0.24 -2.16 8.64
CA HIS A 39 0.49 -2.78 9.95
C HIS A 39 1.33 -4.07 9.87
N SER A 40 1.43 -4.67 8.68
CA SER A 40 2.32 -5.79 8.39
C SER A 40 3.17 -5.47 7.15
N PRO A 41 4.42 -4.98 7.33
CA PRO A 41 5.30 -4.61 6.22
C PRO A 41 5.52 -5.76 5.21
N ALA A 42 5.54 -7.00 5.68
CA ALA A 42 5.67 -8.18 4.82
C ALA A 42 4.49 -8.32 3.83
N ILE A 43 3.26 -7.99 4.25
CA ILE A 43 2.09 -8.01 3.39
C ILE A 43 2.20 -6.92 2.32
N VAL A 44 2.61 -5.71 2.69
CA VAL A 44 2.78 -4.60 1.74
C VAL A 44 3.81 -4.94 0.66
N ARG A 45 4.92 -5.58 1.06
CA ARG A 45 5.98 -6.01 0.15
C ARG A 45 5.50 -7.04 -0.88
N PHE A 46 4.51 -7.86 -0.53
CA PHE A 46 3.89 -8.83 -1.43
C PHE A 46 2.81 -8.20 -2.33
N LEU A 47 2.01 -7.27 -1.79
CA LEU A 47 0.87 -6.70 -2.51
C LEU A 47 1.28 -5.75 -3.64
N LEU A 48 2.39 -5.02 -3.50
CA LEU A 48 2.83 -4.08 -4.53
C LEU A 48 3.10 -4.75 -5.89
N PRO A 49 3.92 -5.83 -6.00
CA PRO A 49 4.14 -6.50 -7.28
C PRO A 49 2.87 -7.17 -7.83
N LEU A 50 2.00 -7.71 -6.95
CA LEU A 50 0.71 -8.23 -7.38
C LEU A 50 -0.14 -7.12 -8.04
N GLN A 51 -0.22 -5.95 -7.40
CA GLN A 51 -0.99 -4.81 -7.91
C GLN A 51 -0.44 -4.32 -9.25
N ALA A 52 0.90 -4.26 -9.42
CA ALA A 52 1.52 -3.88 -10.69
C ALA A 52 1.15 -4.85 -11.83
N VAL A 53 1.13 -6.16 -11.57
CA VAL A 53 0.72 -7.17 -12.56
C VAL A 53 -0.76 -7.03 -12.90
N LEU A 54 -1.62 -6.89 -11.89
CA LEU A 54 -3.06 -6.78 -12.12
C LEU A 54 -3.39 -5.49 -12.91
N GLN A 55 -2.74 -4.37 -12.61
CA GLN A 55 -2.95 -3.11 -13.34
C GLN A 55 -2.57 -3.20 -14.82
N LYS A 56 -1.50 -3.92 -15.14
CA LYS A 56 -1.11 -4.21 -16.53
C LYS A 56 -2.26 -4.86 -17.31
N ASP A 57 -3.06 -5.70 -16.64
CA ASP A 57 -4.21 -6.40 -17.22
C ASP A 57 -5.53 -5.63 -17.07
N GLY A 58 -5.47 -4.35 -16.66
CA GLY A 58 -6.64 -3.50 -16.45
C GLY A 58 -7.43 -3.82 -15.18
N LEU A 59 -6.89 -4.65 -14.29
CA LEU A 59 -7.48 -5.04 -13.03
C LEU A 59 -6.76 -4.31 -11.90
N GLY A 60 -7.34 -3.24 -11.35
CA GLY A 60 -6.69 -2.47 -10.29
C GLY A 60 -7.66 -1.52 -9.60
N CYS A 61 -7.33 -1.12 -8.38
CA CYS A 61 -8.08 -0.11 -7.62
C CYS A 61 -7.67 1.32 -7.97
#